data_AF-A0AB37XN77-F1
#
_entry.id   AF-A0AB37XN77-F1
#
_cell.length_a   1.000
_cell.length_b   1.000
_cell.length_c   1.000
_cell.angle_alpha   90.00
_cell.angle_beta   90.00
_cell.angle_gamma   90.00
#
_symmetry.space_group_name_H-M   'P 1'
#
loop_
_entity.id
_entity.type
_entity.pdbx_description
1 polymer ?
#
loop_
_entity_poly.entity_id
_entity_poly.type
_entity_poly.pdbx_seq_one_letter_code
_entity_poly.pdbx_strand_id
1 'polypeptide(L)'
;RMNPTDLSDLSAATLTYLANGVPPAGNWTALFRPGERVRLRMVTGAGNTFYDVRIPGLKLTVVHVDGVDVEPVTVDEFRFGPGETVDVIVQPR
;
A
#
# COMPACT_ATOMS: atom_id res chain seq x y z
N ARG A 1 14.06 -30.99 -0.74
CA ARG A 1 14.76 -29.97 -1.55
C ARG A 1 13.72 -29.44 -2.54
N MET A 2 13.37 -28.16 -2.45
CA MET A 2 12.29 -27.54 -3.24
C MET A 2 12.67 -27.50 -4.74
N ASN A 3 11.69 -27.69 -5.62
CA ASN A 3 11.88 -27.67 -7.08
C ASN A 3 12.08 -26.20 -7.52
N PRO A 4 13.02 -25.89 -8.43
CA PRO A 4 13.36 -24.50 -8.76
C PRO A 4 12.25 -23.68 -9.44
N THR A 5 11.14 -24.31 -9.83
CA THR A 5 9.95 -23.67 -10.42
C THR A 5 8.79 -23.41 -9.45
N ASP A 6 8.88 -23.84 -8.19
CA ASP A 6 7.73 -23.88 -7.27
C ASP A 6 7.20 -22.48 -6.85
N LEU A 7 8.06 -21.47 -6.87
CA LEU A 7 7.68 -20.07 -6.62
C LEU A 7 7.46 -19.25 -7.89
N SER A 8 7.92 -19.73 -9.06
CA SER A 8 7.86 -18.97 -10.32
C SER A 8 6.51 -19.06 -11.03
N ASP A 9 5.64 -19.99 -10.64
CA ASP A 9 4.34 -20.22 -11.28
C ASP A 9 3.23 -19.28 -10.76
N LEU A 10 3.51 -18.50 -9.71
CA LEU A 10 2.61 -17.47 -9.20
C LEU A 10 2.79 -16.18 -10.00
N SER A 11 1.99 -16.04 -11.06
CA SER A 11 1.89 -14.78 -11.81
C SER A 11 0.74 -13.92 -11.30
N ALA A 12 0.73 -12.64 -11.66
CA ALA A 12 -0.40 -11.75 -11.39
C ALA A 12 -1.73 -12.28 -11.95
N ALA A 13 -1.71 -13.19 -12.93
CA ALA A 13 -2.92 -13.81 -13.49
C ALA A 13 -3.61 -14.78 -12.51
N THR A 14 -2.88 -15.34 -11.54
CA THR A 14 -3.43 -16.28 -10.54
C THR A 14 -3.70 -15.63 -9.19
N LEU A 15 -3.14 -14.45 -8.93
CA LEU A 15 -3.25 -13.77 -7.64
C LEU A 15 -4.46 -12.84 -7.60
N THR A 16 -5.16 -12.83 -6.46
CA THR A 16 -6.13 -11.78 -6.13
C THR A 16 -5.49 -10.86 -5.10
N TYR A 17 -5.26 -9.60 -5.48
CA TYR A 17 -4.75 -8.58 -4.57
C TYR A 17 -5.88 -8.03 -3.70
N LEU A 18 -5.62 -7.93 -2.40
CA LEU A 18 -6.63 -7.52 -1.42
C LEU A 18 -6.22 -6.20 -0.77
N ALA A 19 -7.18 -5.30 -0.60
CA ALA A 19 -7.07 -4.15 0.29
C ALA A 19 -7.98 -4.41 1.49
N ASN A 20 -7.42 -4.52 2.70
CA ASN A 20 -8.19 -4.83 3.92
C ASN A 20 -9.12 -6.06 3.78
N GLY A 21 -8.64 -7.12 3.12
CA GLY A 21 -9.39 -8.34 2.88
C GLY A 21 -10.43 -8.26 1.75
N VAL A 22 -10.57 -7.12 1.09
CA VAL A 22 -11.55 -6.88 0.02
C VAL A 22 -10.87 -7.02 -1.35
N PRO A 23 -11.43 -7.83 -2.28
CA PRO A 23 -10.90 -7.95 -3.63
C PRO A 23 -11.24 -6.71 -4.48
N PRO A 24 -10.65 -6.52 -5.66
CA PRO A 24 -10.87 -5.34 -6.48
C PRO A 24 -12.35 -5.10 -6.81
N ALA A 25 -13.12 -6.16 -7.06
CA ALA A 25 -14.56 -6.09 -7.33
C ALA A 25 -15.41 -5.67 -6.11
N GLY A 26 -14.87 -5.79 -4.90
CA GLY A 26 -15.55 -5.38 -3.67
C GLY A 26 -15.49 -3.88 -3.38
N ASN A 27 -14.68 -3.11 -4.14
CA ASN A 27 -14.58 -1.66 -4.07
C ASN A 27 -14.40 -1.11 -2.64
N TRP A 28 -13.32 -1.54 -1.98
CA TRP A 28 -12.99 -1.01 -0.65
C TRP A 28 -12.92 0.51 -0.67
N THR A 29 -13.61 1.15 0.28
CA THR A 29 -13.71 2.60 0.36
C THR A 29 -13.47 3.04 1.80
N ALA A 30 -12.78 4.15 1.99
CA ALA A 30 -12.65 4.84 3.26
C ALA A 30 -13.34 6.21 3.17
N LEU A 31 -14.22 6.50 4.13
CA LEU A 31 -14.93 7.78 4.19
C LEU A 31 -14.04 8.84 4.84
N PHE A 32 -14.17 10.06 4.36
CA PHE A 32 -13.47 11.23 4.90
C PHE A 32 -14.36 12.46 4.87
N ARG A 33 -14.00 13.48 5.65
CA ARG A 33 -14.55 14.83 5.60
C ARG A 33 -13.69 15.72 4.72
N PRO A 34 -14.28 16.51 3.82
CA PRO A 34 -13.55 17.49 2.99
C PRO A 34 -12.55 18.32 3.79
N GLY A 35 -11.29 18.30 3.36
CA GLY A 35 -10.20 19.07 3.94
C GLY A 35 -9.58 18.49 5.21
N GLU A 36 -10.05 17.36 5.73
CA GLU A 36 -9.47 16.75 6.92
C GLU A 36 -8.10 16.12 6.63
N ARG A 37 -7.19 16.17 7.61
CA ARG A 37 -5.89 15.50 7.51
C ARG A 37 -6.02 14.09 8.05
N VAL A 38 -5.73 13.11 7.21
CA VAL A 38 -5.81 11.68 7.54
C VAL A 38 -4.42 11.08 7.49
N ARG A 39 -4.03 10.35 8.55
CA ARG A 39 -2.83 9.48 8.54
C ARG A 39 -3.28 8.09 8.09
N LEU A 40 -2.88 7.68 6.89
CA LEU A 40 -3.09 6.33 6.37
C LEU A 40 -1.86 5.48 6.74
N ARG A 41 -2.10 4.39 7.47
CA ARG A 41 -1.08 3.38 7.79
C ARG A 41 -1.19 2.23 6.81
N MET A 42 -0.21 2.11 5.93
CA MET A 42 -0.13 1.02 4.95
C MET A 42 0.73 -0.09 5.53
N VAL A 43 0.17 -1.29 5.61
CA VAL A 43 0.85 -2.49 6.12
C VAL A 43 0.71 -3.56 5.07
N THR A 44 1.83 -4.07 4.58
CA THR A 44 1.81 -5.13 3.58
C THR A 44 1.80 -6.51 4.24
N GLY A 45 0.72 -7.26 3.99
CA GLY A 45 0.63 -8.68 4.33
C GLY A 45 1.03 -9.60 3.17
N ALA A 46 1.70 -9.10 2.14
CA ALA A 46 2.10 -9.92 1.00
C ALA A 46 3.23 -10.91 1.36
N GLY A 47 3.25 -12.06 0.69
CA GLY A 47 4.35 -13.02 0.81
C GLY A 47 5.55 -12.67 -0.08
N ASN A 48 5.32 -12.25 -1.32
CA ASN A 48 6.37 -12.02 -2.32
C ASN A 48 6.11 -10.82 -3.26
N THR A 49 5.01 -10.09 -3.04
CA THR A 49 4.54 -9.03 -3.95
C THR A 49 4.93 -7.65 -3.41
N PHE A 50 5.46 -6.80 -4.29
CA PHE A 50 5.61 -5.36 -4.06
C PHE A 50 4.36 -4.63 -4.55
N TYR A 51 3.96 -3.59 -3.83
CA TYR A 51 2.84 -2.73 -4.22
C TYR A 51 3.32 -1.32 -4.51
N ASP A 52 2.83 -0.75 -5.60
CA ASP A 52 2.89 0.68 -5.88
C ASP A 52 1.58 1.32 -5.43
N VAL A 53 1.67 2.31 -4.54
CA VAL A 53 0.50 2.97 -3.96
C VAL A 53 0.45 4.42 -4.37
N ARG A 54 -0.69 4.80 -4.97
CA ARG A 54 -1.04 6.18 -5.30
C ARG A 54 -2.55 6.40 -5.14
N ILE A 55 -2.94 7.64 -4.87
CA ILE A 55 -4.34 8.07 -4.88
C ILE A 55 -4.48 9.14 -5.96
N PRO A 56 -5.21 8.90 -7.06
CA PRO A 56 -5.35 9.87 -8.14
C PRO A 56 -5.84 11.24 -7.63
N GLY A 57 -5.11 12.29 -7.97
CA GLY A 57 -5.43 13.66 -7.56
C GLY A 57 -5.05 14.03 -6.13
N LEU A 58 -4.37 13.15 -5.39
CA LEU A 58 -3.99 13.37 -3.99
C LEU A 58 -2.51 13.06 -3.75
N LYS A 59 -1.77 14.05 -3.24
CA LYS A 59 -0.37 13.88 -2.83
C LYS A 59 -0.29 13.11 -1.52
N LEU A 60 0.75 12.29 -1.38
CA LEU A 60 1.03 11.47 -0.21
C LEU A 60 2.27 12.03 0.49
N THR A 61 2.16 12.43 1.76
CA THR A 61 3.33 12.84 2.55
C THR A 61 3.75 11.69 3.46
N VAL A 62 4.83 10.99 3.11
CA VAL A 62 5.44 9.94 3.93
C VAL A 62 6.02 10.56 5.18
N VAL A 63 5.66 10.03 6.35
CA VAL A 63 6.12 10.54 7.66
C VAL A 63 6.71 9.46 8.56
N HIS A 64 6.49 8.19 8.23
CA HIS A 64 6.98 7.06 9.03
C HIS A 64 7.17 5.83 8.14
N VAL A 65 8.25 5.10 8.38
CA VAL A 65 8.59 3.85 7.69
C VAL A 65 9.13 2.87 8.72
N ASP A 66 8.60 1.64 8.73
CA ASP A 66 9.11 0.50 9.52
C ASP A 66 9.36 0.78 11.00
N GLY A 67 8.44 1.49 11.63
CA GLY A 67 8.53 1.81 13.05
C GLY A 67 9.30 3.09 13.37
N VAL A 68 9.87 3.76 12.36
CA VAL A 68 10.70 4.97 12.52
C VAL A 68 10.04 6.18 11.88
N ASP A 69 9.90 7.27 12.63
CA ASP A 69 9.52 8.57 12.06
C ASP A 69 10.63 9.09 11.15
N VAL A 70 10.26 9.58 9.97
CA VAL A 70 11.20 10.10 8.97
C VAL A 70 10.97 11.58 8.73
N GLU A 71 11.94 12.25 8.12
CA GLU A 71 11.73 13.60 7.58
C GLU A 71 10.61 13.55 6.54
N PRO A 72 9.57 14.40 6.63
CA PRO A 72 8.43 14.31 5.73
C PRO A 72 8.78 14.49 4.26
N VAL A 73 8.43 13.51 3.43
CA VAL A 73 8.64 13.56 1.97
C VAL A 73 7.31 13.44 1.24
N THR A 74 7.01 14.40 0.38
CA THR A 74 5.77 14.39 -0.41
C THR A 74 5.99 13.80 -1.80
N VAL A 75 5.21 12.78 -2.14
CA VAL A 75 5.30 12.00 -3.37
C VAL A 75 3.92 11.80 -4.00
N ASP A 76 3.91 11.43 -5.29
CA ASP A 76 2.69 10.97 -5.98
C ASP A 76 2.44 9.47 -5.80
N GLU A 77 3.52 8.70 -5.64
CA GLU A 77 3.52 7.25 -5.56
C GLU A 77 4.69 6.80 -4.70
N PHE A 78 4.52 5.69 -4.00
CA PHE A 78 5.62 4.99 -3.35
C PHE A 78 5.46 3.48 -3.54
N ARG A 79 6.58 2.76 -3.48
CA ARG A 79 6.65 1.31 -3.52
C ARG A 79 7.01 0.77 -2.14
N PHE A 80 6.38 -0.33 -1.75
CA PHE A 80 6.72 -1.06 -0.53
C PHE A 80 6.51 -2.57 -0.73
N GLY A 81 7.37 -3.37 -0.10
CA GLY A 81 7.49 -4.82 -0.24
C GLY A 81 7.11 -5.58 1.04
N PRO A 82 7.06 -6.93 0.99
CA PRO A 82 6.63 -7.79 2.10
C PRO A 82 7.22 -7.41 3.48
N GLY A 83 6.35 -7.24 4.48
CA GLY A 83 6.73 -6.89 5.85
C GLY A 83 6.92 -5.39 6.12
N GLU A 84 6.99 -4.55 5.09
CA GLU A 84 7.16 -3.10 5.27
C GLU A 84 5.86 -2.40 5.72
N THR A 85 6.03 -1.31 6.47
CA THR A 85 4.97 -0.41 6.90
C THR A 85 5.33 1.02 6.55
N VAL A 86 4.38 1.75 5.99
CA VAL A 86 4.55 3.16 5.61
C VAL A 86 3.33 3.94 6.06
N ASP A 87 3.53 4.98 6.86
CA ASP A 87 2.46 5.92 7.16
C ASP A 87 2.59 7.17 6.28
N VAL A 88 1.49 7.53 5.62
CA VAL A 88 1.36 8.74 4.82
C VAL A 88 0.27 9.65 5.39
N ILE A 89 0.51 10.96 5.37
CA ILE A 89 -0.52 11.96 5.60
C ILE A 89 -1.11 12.37 4.25
N VAL A 90 -2.43 12.41 4.19
CA VAL A 90 -3.19 12.91 3.04
C VAL A 90 -4.21 13.95 3.49
N GLN A 91 -4.62 14.82 2.56
CA GLN A 91 -5.66 15.82 2.80
C GLN A 91 -6.58 15.93 1.58
N PRO A 92 -7.59 15.05 1.47
CA PRO A 92 -8.56 15.08 0.37
C PRO A 92 -9.48 16.31 0.48
N ARG A 93 -9.93 16.83 -0.66
CA ARG A 93 -10.80 18.01 -0.77
C ARG A 93 -12.25 17.64 -1.02
#